data_AF-A0A9E8IFL2-F1
#
_entry.id   AF-A0A9E8IFL2-F1
#
_cell.length_a   1.000
_cell.length_b   1.000
_cell.length_c   1.000
_cell.angle_alpha   90.00
_cell.angle_beta   90.00
_cell.angle_gamma   90.00
#
_symmetry.space_group_name_H-M   'P 1'
#
loop_
_entity.id
_entity.type
_entity.pdbx_description
1 polymer ?
#
loop_
_entity_poly.entity_id
_entity_poly.type
_entity_poly.pdbx_seq_one_letter_code
_entity_poly.pdbx_strand_id
1 'polypeptide(L)'
;MSDHPLSQGAMSPEGETNPVRIAEPRLDPQDERVLCSAICYCSSTPNISRDGKNLKQDCVSQRLGELNEVLRGSSPYKPEVSYDMTKEPPQPILDSQTGTHSHSWIPGWIRKYWDEDPEHPPFQRGRGMIRRPDVVIVNDPTRPPTQDNIKQVVEMKFPPDPPNEDQTSEYSVIAGDANKVIEMSPSDCDCSQETQEPNVPVEQLGWAATVASGLMYFLTRGRSPRAPIPAH
;
A
#
# COMPACT_ATOMS: atom_id res chain seq x y z
N MET A 1 -79.08 -16.10 12.65
CA MET A 1 -77.88 -16.93 12.44
C MET A 1 -76.93 -16.09 11.63
N SER A 2 -75.81 -15.74 12.23
CA SER A 2 -74.86 -14.74 11.73
C SER A 2 -73.91 -15.38 10.72
N ASP A 3 -73.85 -14.85 9.51
CA ASP A 3 -72.84 -15.20 8.52
C ASP A 3 -71.53 -14.48 8.84
N HIS A 4 -70.46 -15.26 8.97
CA HIS A 4 -69.09 -14.78 9.15
C HIS A 4 -68.51 -14.30 7.80
N PRO A 5 -67.92 -13.10 7.71
CA PRO A 5 -67.09 -12.75 6.56
C PRO A 5 -65.69 -13.39 6.70
N LEU A 6 -65.29 -14.13 5.66
CA LEU A 6 -63.97 -14.73 5.50
C LEU A 6 -62.88 -13.66 5.37
N SER A 7 -61.82 -13.85 6.18
CA SER A 7 -60.60 -13.04 6.24
C SER A 7 -59.92 -12.92 4.88
N GLN A 8 -59.74 -11.69 4.39
CA GLN A 8 -58.85 -11.40 3.26
C GLN A 8 -57.39 -11.47 3.74
N GLY A 9 -56.64 -12.46 3.28
CA GLY A 9 -55.20 -12.53 3.48
C GLY A 9 -54.50 -11.45 2.66
N ALA A 10 -53.92 -10.46 3.34
CA ALA A 10 -53.03 -9.48 2.73
C ALA A 10 -51.71 -10.17 2.35
N MET A 11 -51.30 -10.04 1.09
CA MET A 11 -49.95 -10.42 0.67
C MET A 11 -48.94 -9.38 1.20
N SER A 12 -47.84 -9.86 1.77
CA SER A 12 -46.68 -9.03 2.16
C SER A 12 -46.14 -8.26 0.95
N PRO A 13 -45.71 -7.00 1.12
CA PRO A 13 -45.08 -6.25 0.04
C PRO A 13 -43.75 -6.88 -0.36
N GLU A 14 -43.48 -6.86 -1.66
CA GLU A 14 -42.23 -7.29 -2.28
C GLU A 14 -41.06 -6.54 -1.64
N GLY A 15 -40.08 -7.28 -1.13
CA GLY A 15 -38.88 -6.72 -0.53
C GLY A 15 -38.04 -6.04 -1.60
N GLU A 16 -37.94 -4.71 -1.56
CA GLU A 16 -36.90 -3.97 -2.26
C GLU A 16 -35.53 -4.34 -1.66
N THR A 17 -34.79 -5.18 -2.37
CA THR A 17 -33.36 -5.36 -2.09
C THR A 17 -32.63 -4.13 -2.59
N ASN A 18 -32.28 -3.20 -1.69
CA ASN A 18 -31.33 -2.15 -2.03
C ASN A 18 -30.02 -2.81 -2.47
N PRO A 19 -29.52 -2.57 -3.69
CA PRO A 19 -28.22 -3.07 -4.08
C PRO A 19 -27.18 -2.39 -3.19
N VAL A 20 -26.59 -3.18 -2.28
CA VAL A 20 -25.43 -2.75 -1.51
C VAL A 20 -24.31 -2.54 -2.53
N ARG A 21 -24.10 -1.28 -2.92
CA ARG A 21 -22.89 -0.88 -3.64
C ARG A 21 -21.76 -1.01 -2.63
N ILE A 22 -21.02 -2.11 -2.69
CA ILE A 22 -19.72 -2.22 -2.01
C ILE A 22 -18.89 -1.10 -2.62
N ALA A 23 -18.60 -0.08 -1.83
CA ALA A 23 -17.73 1.00 -2.28
C ALA A 23 -16.37 0.37 -2.61
N GLU A 24 -15.87 0.62 -3.81
CA GLU A 24 -14.53 0.15 -4.19
C GLU A 24 -13.51 0.66 -3.16
N PRO A 25 -12.54 -0.18 -2.77
CA PRO A 25 -11.50 0.23 -1.83
C PRO A 25 -10.73 1.43 -2.39
N ARG A 26 -10.58 2.48 -1.58
CA ARG A 26 -9.91 3.73 -1.95
C ARG A 26 -8.87 4.10 -0.91
N LEU A 27 -7.77 4.69 -1.37
CA LEU A 27 -6.75 5.25 -0.50
C LEU A 27 -7.33 6.45 0.26
N ASP A 28 -6.83 6.68 1.47
CA ASP A 28 -7.03 7.97 2.10
C ASP A 28 -6.35 9.06 1.25
N PRO A 29 -6.94 10.27 1.10
CA PRO A 29 -6.37 11.33 0.26
C PRO A 29 -4.92 11.69 0.59
N GLN A 30 -4.48 11.50 1.85
CA GLN A 30 -3.09 11.71 2.24
C GLN A 30 -2.17 10.61 1.69
N ASP A 31 -2.55 9.35 1.85
CA ASP A 31 -1.79 8.21 1.36
C ASP A 31 -1.68 8.27 -0.16
N GLU A 32 -2.81 8.55 -0.82
CA GLU A 32 -2.89 8.73 -2.27
C GLU A 32 -1.89 9.78 -2.77
N ARG A 33 -1.83 10.96 -2.15
CA ARG A 33 -0.86 12.01 -2.54
C ARG A 33 0.59 11.56 -2.40
N VAL A 34 0.93 10.85 -1.32
CA VAL A 34 2.30 10.37 -1.09
C VAL A 34 2.69 9.33 -2.14
N LEU A 35 1.83 8.34 -2.35
CA LEU A 35 2.07 7.28 -3.32
C LEU A 35 2.06 7.82 -4.75
N CYS A 36 1.18 8.77 -5.07
CA CYS A 36 1.17 9.46 -6.36
C CYS A 36 2.44 10.28 -6.60
N SER A 37 3.00 10.92 -5.59
CA SER A 37 4.31 11.59 -5.72
C SER A 37 5.40 10.59 -6.14
N ALA A 38 5.45 9.43 -5.49
CA ALA A 38 6.43 8.38 -5.77
C ALA A 38 6.21 7.76 -7.17
N ILE A 39 4.99 7.32 -7.48
CA ILE A 39 4.69 6.62 -8.73
C ILE A 39 4.90 7.52 -9.95
N CYS A 40 4.53 8.81 -9.85
CA CYS A 40 4.74 9.75 -10.95
C CYS A 40 6.22 10.04 -11.18
N TYR A 41 6.99 10.27 -10.11
CA TYR A 41 8.44 10.47 -10.23
C TYR A 41 9.10 9.25 -10.87
N CYS A 42 8.80 8.05 -10.37
CA CYS A 42 9.43 6.82 -10.83
C CYS A 42 8.95 6.38 -12.21
N SER A 43 7.76 6.80 -12.63
CA SER A 43 7.30 6.60 -14.01
C SER A 43 8.16 7.37 -15.02
N SER A 44 8.55 8.61 -14.70
CA SER A 44 9.40 9.46 -15.55
C SER A 44 10.90 9.28 -15.33
N THR A 45 11.31 8.87 -14.13
CA THR A 45 12.71 8.80 -13.69
C THR A 45 12.97 7.47 -12.99
N PRO A 46 12.83 6.33 -13.69
CA PRO A 46 13.05 5.02 -13.10
C PRO A 46 14.53 4.80 -12.77
N ASN A 47 14.79 3.93 -11.80
CA ASN A 47 16.11 3.32 -11.65
C ASN A 47 16.41 2.48 -12.90
N ILE A 48 17.68 2.43 -13.31
CA ILE A 48 18.10 1.69 -14.50
C ILE A 48 18.96 0.50 -14.08
N SER A 49 18.55 -0.71 -14.46
CA SER A 49 19.32 -1.92 -14.22
C SER A 49 20.62 -1.91 -15.02
N ARG A 50 21.57 -2.80 -14.67
CA ARG A 50 22.81 -2.98 -15.44
C ARG A 50 22.55 -3.31 -16.92
N ASP A 51 21.42 -3.96 -17.21
CA ASP A 51 21.02 -4.35 -18.56
C ASP A 51 20.13 -3.29 -19.24
N GLY A 52 20.00 -2.09 -18.66
CA GLY A 52 19.23 -0.98 -19.23
C GLY A 52 17.72 -1.07 -19.02
N LYS A 53 17.22 -1.98 -18.16
CA LYS A 53 15.79 -2.11 -17.87
C LYS A 53 15.36 -1.05 -16.85
N ASN A 54 14.16 -0.52 -17.03
CA ASN A 54 13.53 0.38 -16.06
C ASN A 54 13.06 -0.41 -14.84
N LEU A 55 13.52 -0.01 -13.65
CA LEU A 55 13.17 -0.57 -12.35
C LEU A 55 12.28 0.41 -11.60
N LYS A 56 11.02 0.53 -12.04
CA LYS A 56 10.07 1.52 -11.52
C LYS A 56 9.64 1.22 -10.08
N GLN A 57 9.32 -0.03 -9.76
CA GLN A 57 8.99 -0.47 -8.40
C GLN A 57 10.18 -0.27 -7.44
N ASP A 58 11.40 -0.59 -7.87
CA ASP A 58 12.63 -0.33 -7.11
C ASP A 58 12.81 1.16 -6.80
N CYS A 59 12.57 2.04 -7.78
CA CYS A 59 12.56 3.48 -7.55
C CYS A 59 11.51 3.91 -6.51
N VAL A 60 10.29 3.35 -6.55
CA VAL A 60 9.25 3.66 -5.55
C VAL A 60 9.71 3.23 -4.17
N SER A 61 10.21 2.01 -4.04
CA SER A 61 10.73 1.46 -2.79
C SER A 61 11.85 2.33 -2.21
N GLN A 62 12.81 2.73 -3.05
CA GLN A 62 13.88 3.65 -2.66
C GLN A 62 13.33 4.98 -2.14
N ARG A 63 12.41 5.59 -2.88
CA ARG A 63 11.81 6.87 -2.49
C ARG A 63 11.09 6.77 -1.15
N LEU A 64 10.27 5.76 -0.95
CA LEU A 64 9.57 5.55 0.32
C LEU A 64 10.55 5.22 1.46
N GLY A 65 11.68 4.58 1.16
CA GLY A 65 12.81 4.41 2.08
C GLY A 65 13.44 5.74 2.50
N GLU A 66 13.75 6.62 1.55
CA GLU A 66 14.27 7.98 1.82
C GLU A 66 13.29 8.80 2.67
N LEU A 67 11.99 8.71 2.37
CA LEU A 67 10.94 9.31 3.18
C LEU A 67 10.97 8.77 4.62
N ASN A 68 11.12 7.46 4.80
CA ASN A 68 11.24 6.84 6.11
C ASN A 68 12.49 7.31 6.87
N GLU A 69 13.63 7.49 6.20
CA GLU A 69 14.85 8.04 6.81
C GLU A 69 14.65 9.48 7.29
N VAL A 70 14.06 10.32 6.44
CA VAL A 70 13.68 11.70 6.75
C VAL A 70 12.76 11.75 7.99
N LEU A 71 11.83 10.79 8.09
CA LEU A 71 10.90 10.62 9.19
C LEU A 71 11.45 9.80 10.36
N ARG A 72 12.76 9.50 10.36
CA ARG A 72 13.46 8.77 11.42
C ARG A 72 12.79 7.43 11.76
N GLY A 73 12.40 6.66 10.75
CA GLY A 73 11.73 5.36 10.89
C GLY A 73 10.23 5.43 11.11
N SER A 74 9.64 6.62 11.18
CA SER A 74 8.22 6.81 11.52
C SER A 74 7.28 6.82 10.30
N SER A 75 7.75 6.44 9.10
CA SER A 75 6.87 6.33 7.92
C SER A 75 5.91 5.15 8.09
N PRO A 76 4.59 5.31 7.85
CA PRO A 76 3.63 4.22 7.80
C PRO A 76 3.72 3.47 6.46
N TYR A 77 4.40 4.02 5.45
CA TYR A 77 4.59 3.39 4.15
C TYR A 77 5.79 2.45 4.23
N LYS A 78 5.53 1.14 4.31
CA LYS A 78 6.55 0.10 4.40
C LYS A 78 6.71 -0.57 3.03
N PRO A 79 7.74 -0.21 2.24
CA PRO A 79 7.91 -0.80 0.91
C PRO A 79 8.47 -2.22 0.99
N GLU A 80 8.04 -3.07 0.05
CA GLU A 80 8.62 -4.40 -0.22
C GLU A 80 8.68 -5.32 1.03
N VAL A 81 7.70 -5.25 1.91
CA VAL A 81 7.62 -6.16 3.07
C VAL A 81 7.23 -7.55 2.57
N SER A 82 8.10 -8.54 2.80
CA SER A 82 7.79 -9.94 2.49
C SER A 82 6.97 -10.57 3.61
N TYR A 83 6.06 -11.47 3.27
CA TYR A 83 5.24 -12.22 4.20
C TYR A 83 5.44 -13.71 3.99
N ASP A 84 5.54 -14.44 5.09
CA ASP A 84 5.38 -15.88 5.13
C ASP A 84 3.88 -16.22 5.07
N MET A 85 3.49 -16.80 3.94
CA MET A 85 2.10 -17.16 3.65
C MET A 85 1.69 -18.52 4.23
N THR A 86 2.60 -19.23 4.90
CA THR A 86 2.30 -20.54 5.53
C THR A 86 1.80 -20.42 6.95
N LYS A 87 1.91 -19.23 7.55
CA LYS A 87 1.35 -18.92 8.87
C LYS A 87 -0.06 -18.32 8.74
N GLU A 88 -0.86 -18.49 9.77
CA GLU A 88 -2.21 -17.94 9.87
C GLU A 88 -2.34 -17.07 11.14
N PRO A 89 -2.41 -15.73 11.04
CA PRO A 89 -2.34 -14.93 9.80
C PRO A 89 -0.91 -14.88 9.20
N PRO A 90 -0.76 -14.50 7.91
CA PRO A 90 0.57 -14.35 7.29
C PRO A 90 1.49 -13.44 8.10
N GLN A 91 2.74 -13.88 8.29
CA GLN A 91 3.68 -13.18 9.17
C GLN A 91 4.68 -12.34 8.38
N PRO A 92 4.88 -11.06 8.73
CA PRO A 92 5.86 -10.23 8.05
C PRO A 92 7.29 -10.69 8.36
N ILE A 93 8.13 -10.72 7.33
CA ILE A 93 9.55 -11.06 7.39
C ILE A 93 10.34 -9.76 7.55
N LEU A 94 10.72 -9.47 8.79
CA LEU A 94 11.29 -8.17 9.18
C LEU A 94 12.78 -8.25 9.49
N ASP A 95 13.45 -7.09 9.38
CA ASP A 95 14.79 -6.92 9.90
C ASP A 95 14.79 -7.03 11.43
N SER A 96 15.70 -7.85 11.97
CA SER A 96 15.73 -8.17 13.39
C SER A 96 16.13 -7.00 14.30
N GLN A 97 16.81 -5.98 13.77
CA GLN A 97 17.23 -4.80 14.54
C GLN A 97 16.09 -3.79 14.68
N THR A 98 15.31 -3.62 13.61
CA THR A 98 14.23 -2.62 13.56
C THR A 98 12.88 -3.17 13.98
N GLY A 99 12.62 -4.46 13.78
CA GLY A 99 11.35 -5.14 14.09
C GLY A 99 10.13 -4.58 13.34
N THR A 100 10.33 -3.66 12.39
CA THR A 100 9.27 -2.91 11.70
C THR A 100 9.59 -2.67 10.23
N HIS A 101 10.86 -2.83 9.82
CA HIS A 101 11.28 -2.68 8.43
C HIS A 101 11.42 -4.05 7.75
N SER A 102 11.28 -4.07 6.42
CA SER A 102 11.44 -5.29 5.62
C SER A 102 12.85 -5.87 5.75
N HIS A 103 12.94 -7.20 5.74
CA HIS A 103 14.22 -7.87 5.69
C HIS A 103 14.82 -7.78 4.28
N SER A 104 16.00 -7.16 4.16
CA SER A 104 16.63 -6.86 2.86
C SER A 104 17.04 -8.09 2.02
N TRP A 105 17.35 -9.22 2.66
CA TRP A 105 17.83 -10.42 1.97
C TRP A 105 17.03 -11.70 2.29
N ILE A 106 15.91 -11.89 1.60
CA ILE A 106 15.02 -13.06 1.77
C ILE A 106 15.72 -14.42 1.54
N PRO A 107 16.59 -14.61 0.53
CA PRO A 107 17.30 -15.89 0.38
C PRO A 107 18.21 -16.27 1.55
N GLY A 108 18.70 -15.29 2.32
CA GLY A 108 19.42 -15.54 3.56
C GLY A 108 18.50 -15.86 4.70
N TRP A 109 17.37 -15.14 4.78
CA TRP A 109 16.34 -15.39 5.79
C TRP A 109 15.77 -16.81 5.68
N ILE A 110 15.43 -17.28 4.46
CA ILE A 110 14.95 -18.66 4.22
C ILE A 110 15.96 -19.68 4.76
N ARG A 111 17.22 -19.56 4.35
CA ARG A 111 18.28 -20.50 4.77
C ARG A 111 18.52 -20.54 6.28
N LYS A 112 18.25 -19.44 6.97
CA LYS A 112 18.53 -19.30 8.40
C LYS A 112 17.35 -19.66 9.28
N TYR A 113 16.13 -19.35 8.84
CA TYR A 113 14.93 -19.43 9.68
C TYR A 113 13.86 -20.35 9.10
N TRP A 114 13.66 -20.35 7.78
CA TRP A 114 12.67 -21.22 7.17
C TRP A 114 13.08 -22.68 7.23
N ASP A 115 14.29 -22.98 6.75
CA ASP A 115 14.80 -24.34 6.62
C ASP A 115 15.07 -25.01 7.98
N GLU A 116 15.19 -24.21 9.04
CA GLU A 116 15.45 -24.65 10.43
C GLU A 116 14.16 -24.77 11.27
N ASP A 117 13.02 -24.23 10.81
CA ASP A 117 11.74 -24.32 11.51
C ASP A 117 11.00 -25.62 11.13
N PRO A 118 10.82 -26.58 12.07
CA PRO A 118 10.16 -27.85 11.78
C PRO A 118 8.66 -27.71 11.46
N GLU A 119 8.06 -26.55 11.74
CA GLU A 119 6.66 -26.26 11.39
C GLU A 119 6.51 -25.83 9.93
N HIS A 120 7.60 -25.44 9.24
CA HIS A 120 7.54 -25.07 7.84
C HIS A 120 7.53 -26.29 6.91
N PRO A 121 6.73 -26.25 5.83
CA PRO A 121 6.95 -27.16 4.71
C PRO A 121 8.29 -26.84 4.02
N PRO A 122 8.90 -27.82 3.32
CA PRO A 122 10.10 -27.54 2.52
C PRO A 122 9.85 -26.38 1.54
N PHE A 123 10.76 -25.40 1.53
CA PHE A 123 10.60 -24.21 0.71
C PHE A 123 10.59 -24.56 -0.78
N GLN A 124 9.54 -24.13 -1.48
CA GLN A 124 9.37 -24.31 -2.91
C GLN A 124 9.24 -22.96 -3.61
N ARG A 125 10.23 -22.63 -4.45
CA ARG A 125 10.22 -21.40 -5.26
C ARG A 125 8.99 -21.36 -6.17
N GLY A 126 8.36 -20.20 -6.28
CA GLY A 126 7.23 -19.97 -7.18
C GLY A 126 5.89 -20.58 -6.72
N ARG A 127 5.83 -21.16 -5.51
CA ARG A 127 4.58 -21.69 -4.93
C ARG A 127 3.76 -20.68 -4.13
N GLY A 128 4.20 -19.43 -4.08
CA GLY A 128 3.53 -18.39 -3.29
C GLY A 128 3.73 -18.49 -1.78
N MET A 129 4.69 -19.31 -1.31
CA MET A 129 5.03 -19.44 0.11
C MET A 129 5.53 -18.13 0.73
N ILE A 130 6.13 -17.27 -0.09
CA ILE A 130 6.47 -15.89 0.29
C ILE A 130 5.85 -14.96 -0.74
N ARG A 131 5.18 -13.91 -0.25
CA ARG A 131 4.58 -12.85 -1.06
C ARG A 131 5.08 -11.50 -0.60
N ARG A 132 5.23 -10.56 -1.52
CA ARG A 132 5.83 -9.25 -1.26
C ARG A 132 5.07 -8.17 -2.04
N PRO A 133 4.07 -7.52 -1.42
CA PRO A 133 3.43 -6.35 -2.01
C PRO A 133 4.42 -5.19 -2.15
N ASP A 134 4.13 -4.29 -3.09
CA ASP A 134 4.94 -3.11 -3.33
C ASP A 134 4.96 -2.19 -2.10
N VAL A 135 3.80 -1.92 -1.50
CA VAL A 135 3.70 -1.09 -0.28
C VAL A 135 2.67 -1.64 0.69
N VAL A 136 3.04 -1.68 1.98
CA VAL A 136 2.11 -1.89 3.08
C VAL A 136 1.98 -0.59 3.87
N ILE A 137 0.76 -0.09 4.01
CA ILE A 137 0.44 1.07 4.84
C ILE A 137 0.00 0.58 6.21
N VAL A 138 0.65 1.05 7.28
CA VAL A 138 0.30 0.68 8.65
C VAL A 138 -0.42 1.80 9.40
N ASN A 139 -1.26 1.43 10.36
CA ASN A 139 -1.94 2.36 11.26
C ASN A 139 -0.96 2.98 12.27
N ASP A 140 -0.02 2.18 12.77
CA ASP A 140 1.03 2.60 13.70
C ASP A 140 2.41 2.24 13.13
N PRO A 141 3.26 3.23 12.78
CA PRO A 141 4.57 2.98 12.17
C PRO A 141 5.59 2.35 13.13
N THR A 142 5.30 2.35 14.45
CA THR A 142 6.16 1.76 15.49
C THR A 142 5.87 0.29 15.75
N ARG A 143 4.79 -0.24 15.17
CA ARG A 143 4.39 -1.65 15.27
C ARG A 143 4.70 -2.38 13.95
N PRO A 144 4.95 -3.70 14.01
CA PRO A 144 5.15 -4.49 12.79
C PRO A 144 3.90 -4.43 11.89
N PRO A 145 4.04 -4.63 10.57
CA PRO A 145 2.92 -4.67 9.63
C PRO A 145 2.19 -6.03 9.72
N THR A 146 1.66 -6.36 10.89
CA THR A 146 0.78 -7.50 11.11
C THR A 146 -0.66 -7.14 10.71
N GLN A 147 -1.51 -8.13 10.44
CA GLN A 147 -2.88 -7.92 9.95
C GLN A 147 -3.72 -6.92 10.78
N ASP A 148 -3.52 -6.86 12.10
CA ASP A 148 -4.19 -5.91 13.01
C ASP A 148 -3.66 -4.46 12.88
N ASN A 149 -2.44 -4.29 12.38
CA ASN A 149 -1.80 -3.00 12.17
C ASN A 149 -1.81 -2.55 10.70
N ILE A 150 -2.15 -3.43 9.75
CA ILE A 150 -2.28 -3.07 8.34
C ILE A 150 -3.53 -2.18 8.16
N LYS A 151 -3.26 -0.96 7.67
CA LYS A 151 -4.29 -0.07 7.12
C LYS A 151 -4.69 -0.57 5.74
N GLN A 152 -3.74 -0.63 4.81
CA GLN A 152 -3.95 -1.04 3.42
C GLN A 152 -2.70 -1.72 2.83
N VAL A 153 -2.90 -2.59 1.85
CA VAL A 153 -1.86 -3.19 1.01
C VAL A 153 -2.02 -2.63 -0.40
N VAL A 154 -0.95 -2.10 -0.96
CA VAL A 154 -0.96 -1.44 -2.25
C VAL A 154 -0.02 -2.16 -3.21
N GLU A 155 -0.56 -2.54 -4.36
CA GLU A 155 0.18 -3.08 -5.50
C GLU A 155 0.26 -2.00 -6.58
N MET A 156 1.47 -1.65 -7.02
CA MET A 156 1.69 -0.66 -8.05
C MET A 156 1.87 -1.33 -9.41
N LYS A 157 1.07 -0.92 -10.39
CA LYS A 157 1.17 -1.39 -11.78
C LYS A 157 1.72 -0.29 -12.67
N PHE A 158 2.83 -0.57 -13.34
CA PHE A 158 3.40 0.33 -14.33
C PHE A 158 3.15 -0.23 -15.74
N PRO A 159 2.59 0.53 -16.69
CA PRO A 159 2.41 0.06 -18.05
C PRO A 159 3.74 -0.46 -18.64
N PRO A 160 3.74 -1.61 -19.34
CA PRO A 160 2.58 -2.37 -19.81
C PRO A 160 2.04 -3.45 -18.85
N ASP A 161 2.43 -3.47 -17.58
CA ASP A 161 2.07 -4.53 -16.64
C ASP A 161 0.56 -4.56 -16.38
N PRO A 162 -0.15 -5.66 -16.67
CA PRO A 162 -1.59 -5.74 -16.45
C PRO A 162 -1.93 -5.97 -14.96
N PRO A 163 -3.16 -5.64 -14.55
CA PRO A 163 -3.77 -6.13 -13.31
C PRO A 163 -3.65 -7.66 -13.17
N ASN A 164 -3.47 -8.14 -11.94
CA ASN A 164 -3.33 -9.58 -11.68
C ASN A 164 -4.24 -10.02 -10.53
N GLU A 165 -5.41 -10.59 -10.88
CA GLU A 165 -6.43 -11.01 -9.93
C GLU A 165 -5.91 -12.03 -8.88
N ASP A 166 -4.97 -12.91 -9.27
CA ASP A 166 -4.39 -13.89 -8.35
C ASP A 166 -3.57 -13.22 -7.24
N GLN A 167 -2.85 -12.13 -7.56
CA GLN A 167 -2.08 -11.36 -6.57
C GLN A 167 -3.01 -10.63 -5.59
N THR A 168 -4.11 -10.06 -6.10
CA THR A 168 -5.11 -9.36 -5.27
C THR A 168 -5.72 -10.30 -4.23
N SER A 169 -6.00 -11.56 -4.60
CA SER A 169 -6.47 -12.57 -3.65
C SER A 169 -5.45 -12.85 -2.56
N GLU A 170 -4.17 -13.05 -2.89
CA GLU A 170 -3.15 -13.35 -1.88
C GLU A 170 -2.86 -12.17 -0.95
N TYR A 171 -2.88 -10.95 -1.47
CA TYR A 171 -2.73 -9.74 -0.65
C TYR A 171 -3.95 -9.48 0.24
N SER A 172 -5.13 -9.96 -0.14
CA SER A 172 -6.30 -9.89 0.74
C SER A 172 -6.12 -10.75 1.99
N VAL A 173 -5.41 -11.89 1.86
CA VAL A 173 -5.06 -12.76 2.99
C VAL A 173 -4.04 -12.08 3.90
N ILE A 174 -3.05 -11.37 3.35
CA ILE A 174 -2.10 -10.56 4.12
C ILE A 174 -2.83 -9.42 4.86
N ALA A 175 -3.70 -8.70 4.16
CA ALA A 175 -4.40 -7.55 4.70
C ALA A 175 -5.52 -7.94 5.70
N GLY A 176 -5.99 -9.18 5.63
CA GLY A 176 -7.12 -9.70 6.40
C GLY A 176 -8.50 -9.31 5.88
N ASP A 177 -8.55 -8.52 4.82
CA ASP A 177 -9.77 -8.01 4.20
C ASP A 177 -9.44 -7.57 2.77
N ALA A 178 -10.23 -8.03 1.79
CA ALA A 178 -10.06 -7.63 0.39
C ALA A 178 -10.29 -6.12 0.20
N ASN A 179 -11.09 -5.46 1.05
CA ASN A 179 -11.32 -4.01 1.00
C ASN A 179 -10.11 -3.19 1.48
N LYS A 180 -9.04 -3.84 1.91
CA LYS A 180 -7.76 -3.20 2.25
C LYS A 180 -6.72 -3.32 1.14
N VAL A 181 -7.03 -4.01 0.04
CA VAL A 181 -6.11 -4.17 -1.10
C VAL A 181 -6.46 -3.18 -2.19
N ILE A 182 -5.47 -2.45 -2.68
CA ILE A 182 -5.62 -1.46 -3.75
C ILE A 182 -4.56 -1.70 -4.81
N GLU A 183 -4.98 -1.73 -6.07
CA GLU A 183 -4.07 -1.56 -7.19
C GLU A 183 -4.00 -0.08 -7.56
N MET A 184 -2.81 0.42 -7.86
CA MET A 184 -2.63 1.79 -8.35
C MET A 184 -1.62 1.87 -9.49
N SER A 185 -1.82 2.83 -10.37
CA SER A 185 -1.05 3.05 -11.59
C SER A 185 -0.77 4.54 -11.78
N PRO A 186 0.19 4.92 -12.65
CA PRO A 186 0.42 6.32 -12.96
C PRO A 186 -0.80 7.08 -13.51
N SER A 187 -1.74 6.37 -14.15
CA SER A 187 -2.99 6.98 -14.66
C SER A 187 -3.95 7.40 -13.56
N ASP A 188 -3.84 6.83 -12.36
CA ASP A 188 -4.69 7.18 -11.22
C ASP A 188 -4.23 8.49 -10.55
N CYS A 189 -3.03 8.98 -10.89
CA CYS A 189 -2.34 10.07 -10.20
C CYS A 189 -2.16 11.36 -11.03
N ASP A 190 -2.83 11.48 -12.18
CA ASP A 190 -2.70 12.61 -13.12
C ASP A 190 -1.23 13.00 -13.40
N CYS A 191 -0.34 12.00 -13.55
CA CYS A 191 1.10 12.23 -13.64
C CYS A 191 1.56 13.11 -14.82
N SER A 192 0.68 13.35 -15.80
CA SER A 192 0.91 14.20 -16.98
C SER A 192 0.89 15.70 -16.67
N GLN A 193 0.40 16.12 -15.50
CA GLN A 193 0.44 17.53 -15.07
C GLN A 193 1.82 17.84 -14.46
N GLU A 194 2.70 18.49 -15.24
CA GLU A 194 4.06 18.89 -14.79
C GLU A 194 4.08 19.95 -13.66
N THR A 195 2.91 20.45 -13.26
CA THR A 195 2.73 21.53 -12.28
C THR A 195 1.53 21.24 -11.37
N GLN A 196 1.71 20.29 -10.46
CA GLN A 196 1.01 20.39 -9.19
C GLN A 196 2.10 20.68 -8.16
N GLU A 197 2.25 21.96 -7.77
CA GLU A 197 2.80 22.22 -6.45
C GLU A 197 1.90 21.45 -5.48
N PRO A 198 2.45 20.53 -4.68
CA PRO A 198 1.66 19.92 -3.63
C PRO A 198 1.29 21.04 -2.65
N ASN A 199 0.14 21.66 -2.85
CA ASN A 199 -0.55 22.49 -1.87
C ASN A 199 -1.07 21.55 -0.79
N VAL A 200 -0.14 20.92 -0.09
CA VAL A 200 -0.41 20.08 1.04
C VAL A 200 0.20 20.84 2.22
N PRO A 201 -0.63 21.53 3.01
CA PRO A 201 -0.15 22.16 4.22
C PRO A 201 0.49 21.06 5.06
N VAL A 202 1.79 21.16 5.30
CA VAL A 202 2.54 20.19 6.13
C VAL A 202 1.88 20.03 7.50
N GLU A 203 1.21 21.09 7.97
CA GLU A 203 0.41 21.16 9.18
C GLU A 203 -0.81 20.21 9.18
N GLN A 204 -1.38 19.91 8.01
CA GLN A 204 -2.52 19.00 7.86
C GLN A 204 -2.12 17.53 7.75
N LEU A 205 -0.85 17.24 7.51
CA LEU A 205 -0.38 15.88 7.34
C LEU A 205 -0.25 15.15 8.69
N GLY A 206 -0.32 15.83 9.84
CA GLY A 206 -0.26 15.19 11.17
C GLY A 206 1.12 14.63 11.55
N TRP A 207 2.12 14.80 10.68
CA TRP A 207 3.52 14.51 10.98
C TRP A 207 4.06 15.73 11.71
N ALA A 208 4.63 15.52 12.88
CA ALA A 208 5.20 16.59 13.70
C ALA A 208 5.96 17.59 12.83
N ALA A 209 5.71 18.89 13.04
CA ALA A 209 6.25 20.02 12.29
C ALA A 209 7.80 20.10 12.20
N THR A 210 8.51 19.11 12.74
CA THR A 210 9.96 18.96 12.77
C THR A 210 10.55 18.32 11.50
N VAL A 211 9.75 17.83 10.54
CA VAL A 211 10.23 17.15 9.31
C VAL A 211 9.89 17.88 8.00
N ALA A 212 9.35 19.10 8.10
CA ALA A 212 8.74 19.81 6.97
C ALA A 212 9.62 19.90 5.70
N SER A 213 10.93 20.15 5.83
CA SER A 213 11.81 20.36 4.66
C SER A 213 12.03 19.10 3.82
N GLY A 214 12.28 17.95 4.46
CA GLY A 214 12.52 16.69 3.76
C GLY A 214 11.24 16.09 3.18
N LEU A 215 10.12 16.24 3.90
CA LEU A 215 8.80 15.87 3.41
C LEU A 215 8.39 16.72 2.20
N MET A 216 8.62 18.03 2.26
CA MET A 216 8.37 18.92 1.11
C MET A 216 9.24 18.54 -0.07
N TYR A 217 10.53 18.29 0.11
CA TYR A 217 11.41 17.82 -0.97
C TYR A 217 10.91 16.51 -1.61
N PHE A 218 10.43 15.56 -0.80
CA PHE A 218 9.83 14.33 -1.30
C PHE A 218 8.57 14.59 -2.12
N LEU A 219 7.66 15.41 -1.59
CA LEU A 219 6.38 15.74 -2.23
C LEU A 219 6.55 16.58 -3.49
N THR A 220 7.52 17.49 -3.53
CA THR A 220 7.82 18.33 -4.70
C THR A 220 8.67 17.61 -5.73
N ARG A 221 8.81 16.27 -5.62
CA ARG A 221 9.59 15.45 -6.56
C ARG A 221 11.05 15.91 -6.67
N GLY A 222 11.61 16.41 -5.57
CA GLY A 222 12.97 16.94 -5.49
C GLY A 222 13.16 18.37 -6.04
N ARG A 223 12.07 19.07 -6.42
CA ARG A 223 12.13 20.48 -6.83
C ARG A 223 12.04 21.38 -5.61
N SER A 224 12.99 22.30 -5.42
CA SER A 224 12.87 23.32 -4.36
C SER A 224 11.60 24.17 -4.59
N PRO A 225 10.82 24.49 -3.54
CA PRO A 225 9.72 25.45 -3.66
C PRO A 225 10.27 26.76 -4.22
N ARG A 226 9.64 27.31 -5.26
CA ARG A 226 10.05 28.63 -5.77
C ARG A 226 9.74 29.66 -4.68
N ALA A 227 10.72 30.49 -4.32
CA ALA A 227 10.47 31.61 -3.43
C ALA A 227 9.38 32.50 -4.06
N PRO A 228 8.39 32.96 -3.28
CA PRO A 228 7.38 33.88 -3.80
C PRO A 228 8.10 35.15 -4.30
N ILE A 229 7.85 35.49 -5.56
CA ILE A 229 8.35 36.73 -6.15
C ILE A 229 7.66 37.87 -5.40
N PRO A 230 8.41 38.84 -4.82
CA PRO A 230 7.79 39.98 -4.16
C PRO A 230 6.92 40.73 -5.17
N ALA A 231 5.66 40.96 -4.83
CA ALA A 231 4.84 41.91 -5.56
C ALA A 231 5.42 43.31 -5.32
N HIS A 232 5.88 43.96 -6.38
CA HIS A 232 6.27 45.37 -6.39
C HIS A 232 5.05 46.29 -6.47
#